data_AF-A0A8J6UVU7-F1
#
_entry.id   AF-A0A8J6UVU7-F1
#
_cell.length_a   1.000
_cell.length_b   1.000
_cell.length_c   1.000
_cell.angle_alpha   90.00
_cell.angle_beta   90.00
_cell.angle_gamma   90.00
#
_symmetry.space_group_name_H-M   'P 1'
#
loop_
_entity.id
_entity.type
_entity.pdbx_description
1 polymer ?
#
loop_
_entity_poly.entity_id
_entity_poly.type
_entity_poly.pdbx_seq_one_letter_code
_entity_poly.pdbx_strand_id
1 'polypeptide(L)'
;MKWQAWQALANDETYWQNTQEKGLLKAEWLGEYCLRLWFEVLLDVEIYELDFFPLLIEENPGPALLPLQDQSRFQFVKGDYALVWPNPETGAYDEAAIDLAPECVRFFCERYGKLIKPAKSVAVA
;
A
#
# COMPACT_ATOMS: atom_id res chain seq x y z
N MET A 1 9.54 7.46 9.70
CA MET A 1 9.84 7.77 8.28
C MET A 1 10.01 9.30 8.18
N LYS A 2 10.08 9.95 7.01
CA LYS A 2 10.00 11.44 6.94
C LYS A 2 9.08 11.91 5.81
N TRP A 3 7.89 12.40 6.16
CA TRP A 3 6.80 12.92 5.28
C TRP A 3 7.24 13.91 4.20
N GLN A 4 8.25 14.73 4.47
CA GLN A 4 8.73 15.70 3.48
C GLN A 4 9.30 15.01 2.23
N ALA A 5 9.86 13.80 2.36
CA ALA A 5 10.24 13.00 1.21
C ALA A 5 9.00 12.48 0.45
N TRP A 6 7.94 12.14 1.17
CA TRP A 6 6.64 11.70 0.64
C TRP A 6 6.00 12.75 -0.26
N GLN A 7 5.89 14.00 0.21
CA GLN A 7 5.32 15.10 -0.57
C GLN A 7 6.18 15.47 -1.78
N ALA A 8 7.50 15.44 -1.65
CA ALA A 8 8.40 15.74 -2.76
C ALA A 8 8.27 14.70 -3.89
N LEU A 9 8.13 13.42 -3.54
CA LEU A 9 7.96 12.32 -4.49
C LEU A 9 6.56 12.25 -5.09
N ALA A 10 5.51 12.47 -4.30
CA ALA A 10 4.13 12.50 -4.79
C ALA A 10 3.92 13.59 -5.86
N ASN A 11 4.58 14.74 -5.71
CA ASN A 11 4.49 15.86 -6.65
C ASN A 11 5.41 15.72 -7.87
N ASP A 12 6.25 14.68 -7.94
CA ASP A 12 7.14 14.46 -9.08
C ASP A 12 6.50 13.47 -10.07
N GLU A 13 5.85 14.04 -11.09
CA GLU A 13 5.14 13.32 -12.14
C GLU A 13 6.01 12.29 -12.90
N THR A 14 7.34 12.43 -12.86
CA THR A 14 8.24 11.49 -13.56
C THR A 14 8.27 10.09 -12.95
N TYR A 15 7.98 9.95 -11.65
CA TYR A 15 7.87 8.64 -11.00
C TYR A 15 6.58 7.89 -11.34
N TRP A 16 5.58 8.61 -11.86
CA TRP A 16 4.27 8.07 -12.20
C TRP A 16 4.12 7.80 -13.70
N GLN A 17 5.04 8.29 -14.53
CA GLN A 17 5.04 8.05 -15.98
C GLN A 17 5.54 6.64 -16.32
N ASN A 18 4.72 5.88 -17.07
CA ASN A 18 5.03 4.56 -17.64
C ASN A 18 5.18 3.39 -16.64
N THR A 19 4.78 3.54 -15.38
CA THR A 19 4.72 2.43 -14.43
C THR A 19 3.41 1.66 -14.64
N GLN A 20 3.47 0.50 -15.29
CA GLN A 20 2.36 -0.46 -15.30
C GLN A 20 2.57 -1.45 -14.15
N GLU A 21 2.04 -1.13 -12.97
CA GLU A 21 1.91 -2.14 -11.92
C GLU A 21 0.72 -3.03 -12.27
N LYS A 22 0.90 -4.35 -12.29
CA LYS A 22 -0.21 -5.28 -12.60
C LYS A 22 -1.28 -5.32 -11.50
N GLY A 23 -0.93 -4.87 -10.30
CA GLY A 23 -1.86 -4.63 -9.20
C GLY A 23 -1.46 -5.30 -7.89
N LEU A 24 -2.05 -4.80 -6.81
CA LEU A 24 -2.00 -5.45 -5.50
C LEU A 24 -3.02 -6.60 -5.49
N LEU A 25 -2.57 -7.83 -5.25
CA LEU A 25 -3.42 -9.03 -5.27
C LEU A 25 -4.10 -9.29 -3.94
N LYS A 26 -3.44 -8.94 -2.84
CA LYS A 26 -3.90 -9.21 -1.48
C LYS A 26 -3.25 -8.25 -0.50
N ALA A 27 -3.99 -7.93 0.55
CA ALA A 27 -3.48 -7.33 1.77
C ALA A 27 -3.90 -8.18 2.98
N GLU A 28 -3.06 -8.22 4.01
CA GLU A 28 -3.34 -8.92 5.27
C GLU A 28 -2.84 -8.08 6.42
N TRP A 29 -3.70 -7.83 7.40
CA TRP A 29 -3.33 -7.14 8.62
C TRP A 29 -2.55 -8.07 9.54
N LEU A 30 -1.39 -7.62 10.01
CA LEU A 30 -0.49 -8.38 10.89
C LEU A 30 -0.57 -7.97 12.36
N GLY A 31 -1.38 -6.95 12.68
CA GLY A 31 -1.37 -6.28 13.97
C GLY A 31 -0.95 -4.81 13.85
N GLU A 32 -1.43 -3.98 14.76
CA GLU A 32 -1.11 -2.53 14.78
C GLU A 32 -1.37 -1.88 13.42
N TYR A 33 -0.37 -1.21 12.84
CA TYR A 33 -0.42 -0.62 11.51
C TYR A 33 0.42 -1.37 10.49
N CYS A 34 0.72 -2.65 10.76
CA CYS A 34 1.52 -3.48 9.87
C CYS A 34 0.64 -4.27 8.90
N LEU A 35 0.96 -4.18 7.61
CA LEU A 35 0.33 -4.98 6.56
C LEU A 35 1.34 -5.88 5.85
N ARG A 36 0.90 -7.08 5.49
CA ARG A 36 1.53 -7.89 4.46
C ARG A 36 0.82 -7.67 3.14
N LEU A 37 1.59 -7.48 2.07
CA LEU A 37 1.12 -7.04 0.77
C LEU A 37 1.68 -7.96 -0.31
N TRP A 38 0.81 -8.43 -1.21
CA TRP A 38 1.18 -9.32 -2.31
C TRP A 38 1.01 -8.57 -3.63
N PHE A 39 2.08 -8.44 -4.38
CA PHE A 39 2.09 -7.82 -5.70
C PHE A 39 2.21 -8.90 -6.77
N GLU A 40 1.42 -8.75 -7.84
CA GLU A 40 1.56 -9.60 -9.02
C GLU A 40 2.82 -9.22 -9.79
N VAL A 41 3.64 -10.22 -10.12
CA VAL A 41 4.82 -10.03 -10.97
C VAL A 41 4.84 -11.12 -12.04
N LEU A 42 4.49 -10.79 -13.28
CA LEU A 42 4.50 -11.68 -14.47
C LEU A 42 3.99 -13.13 -14.28
N LEU A 43 4.76 -14.02 -13.63
CA LEU A 43 4.44 -15.43 -13.37
C LEU A 43 4.67 -15.83 -11.90
N ASP A 44 4.81 -14.85 -11.01
CA ASP A 44 5.08 -15.02 -9.59
C ASP A 44 4.42 -13.91 -8.77
N VAL A 45 4.65 -13.94 -7.45
CA VAL A 45 4.23 -12.91 -6.51
C VAL A 45 5.39 -12.42 -5.67
N GLU A 46 5.42 -11.12 -5.44
CA GLU A 46 6.28 -10.48 -4.45
C GLU A 46 5.51 -10.15 -3.20
N ILE A 47 6.16 -10.36 -2.05
CA ILE A 47 5.53 -10.19 -0.75
C ILE A 47 6.36 -9.23 0.08
N TYR A 48 5.71 -8.17 0.55
CA TYR A 48 6.30 -7.18 1.45
C TYR A 48 5.52 -7.12 2.76
N GLU A 49 6.22 -6.75 3.83
CA GLU A 49 5.64 -6.25 5.06
C GLU A 49 5.93 -4.75 5.14
N LEU A 50 4.90 -3.93 5.40
CA LEU A 50 5.04 -2.49 5.52
C LEU A 50 4.34 -2.00 6.80
N ASP A 51 5.05 -1.17 7.57
CA ASP A 51 4.53 -0.51 8.76
C ASP A 51 4.02 0.89 8.40
N PHE A 52 2.72 1.12 8.58
CA PHE A 52 2.05 2.38 8.32
C PHE A 52 2.03 3.31 9.54
N PHE A 53 2.51 2.89 10.71
CA PHE A 53 2.50 3.72 11.93
C PHE A 53 3.20 5.08 11.72
N PRO A 54 4.39 5.16 11.09
CA PRO A 54 5.04 6.44 10.88
C PRO A 54 4.21 7.40 10.00
N LEU A 55 3.54 6.86 9.00
CA LEU A 55 2.69 7.63 8.10
C LEU A 55 1.43 8.13 8.80
N LEU A 56 0.73 7.24 9.50
CA LEU A 56 -0.60 7.49 10.03
C LEU A 56 -0.57 8.20 11.39
N ILE A 57 0.44 7.95 12.22
CA ILE A 57 0.47 8.39 13.61
C ILE A 57 1.56 9.43 13.88
N GLU A 58 2.78 9.20 13.40
CA GLU A 58 3.90 10.13 13.66
C GLU A 58 3.85 11.38 12.76
N GLU A 59 3.23 11.23 11.58
CA GLU A 59 3.13 12.27 10.56
C GLU A 59 1.68 12.73 10.39
N ASN A 60 1.46 13.77 9.59
CA ASN A 60 0.11 14.20 9.23
C ASN A 60 -0.28 13.48 7.93
N PRO A 61 -1.14 12.44 7.99
CA PRO A 61 -1.44 11.60 6.83
C PRO A 61 -2.38 12.30 5.82
N GLY A 62 -2.78 13.54 6.10
CA GLY A 62 -3.76 14.27 5.32
C GLY A 62 -5.19 13.80 5.61
N PRO A 63 -6.20 14.55 5.14
CA PRO A 63 -7.59 14.29 5.48
C PRO A 63 -8.12 12.95 4.94
N ALA A 64 -7.59 12.47 3.82
CA ALA A 64 -8.03 11.23 3.19
C ALA A 64 -7.66 9.97 3.99
N LEU A 65 -6.52 9.99 4.68
CA LEU A 65 -6.00 8.85 5.44
C LEU A 65 -6.22 8.99 6.95
N LEU A 66 -6.64 10.17 7.42
CA LEU A 66 -6.95 10.42 8.83
C LEU A 66 -7.89 9.36 9.46
N PRO A 67 -8.95 8.88 8.77
CA PRO A 67 -9.82 7.84 9.34
C PRO A 67 -9.10 6.51 9.63
N LEU A 68 -7.94 6.27 9.01
CA LEU A 68 -7.14 5.07 9.23
C LEU A 68 -6.35 5.12 10.54
N GLN A 69 -6.34 6.24 11.29
CA GLN A 69 -5.83 6.27 12.67
C GLN A 69 -6.71 5.49 13.66
N ASP A 70 -7.95 5.15 13.26
CA ASP A 70 -8.71 4.13 13.96
C ASP A 70 -8.21 2.75 13.53
N GLN A 71 -7.56 2.05 14.46
CA GLN A 71 -7.03 0.72 14.21
C GLN A 71 -8.13 -0.28 13.80
N SER A 72 -9.36 -0.10 14.28
CA SER A 72 -10.51 -0.94 13.91
C SER A 72 -10.91 -0.74 12.45
N ARG A 73 -10.69 0.48 11.92
CA ARG A 73 -10.83 0.77 10.50
C ARG A 73 -9.65 0.20 9.71
N PHE A 74 -8.42 0.40 10.20
CA PHE A 74 -7.20 -0.04 9.52
C PHE A 74 -7.13 -1.56 9.30
N GLN A 75 -7.58 -2.36 10.27
CA GLN A 75 -7.60 -3.82 10.14
C GLN A 75 -8.52 -4.32 9.00
N PHE A 76 -9.52 -3.53 8.61
CA PHE A 76 -10.49 -3.89 7.58
C PHE A 76 -9.98 -3.54 6.18
N VAL A 77 -8.82 -4.08 5.84
CA VAL A 77 -8.11 -3.83 4.58
C VAL A 77 -8.31 -4.97 3.58
N LYS A 78 -8.29 -4.63 2.29
CA LYS A 78 -8.33 -5.56 1.16
C LYS A 78 -7.31 -5.15 0.11
N GLY A 79 -6.74 -6.13 -0.58
CA GLY A 79 -6.03 -5.89 -1.83
C GLY A 79 -6.90 -6.37 -2.98
N ASP A 80 -7.21 -5.48 -3.90
CA ASP A 80 -8.00 -5.77 -5.11
C ASP A 80 -7.61 -4.77 -6.21
N TYR A 81 -6.47 -5.03 -6.86
CA TYR A 81 -5.76 -4.11 -7.77
C TYR A 81 -5.24 -2.82 -7.11
N ALA A 82 -5.90 -2.31 -6.08
CA ALA A 82 -5.47 -1.25 -5.17
C ALA A 82 -5.44 -1.75 -3.71
N LEU A 83 -4.84 -0.98 -2.82
CA LEU A 83 -4.95 -1.20 -1.37
C LEU A 83 -6.17 -0.44 -0.87
N VAL A 84 -7.19 -1.17 -0.40
CA VAL A 84 -8.51 -0.60 -0.12
C VAL A 84 -8.91 -0.86 1.33
N TRP A 85 -9.39 0.18 2.00
CA TRP A 85 -10.18 0.11 3.22
C TRP A 85 -11.63 0.45 2.88
N PRO A 86 -12.50 -0.56 2.69
CA PRO A 86 -13.89 -0.32 2.31
C PRO A 86 -14.64 0.47 3.38
N ASN A 87 -15.84 0.93 3.03
CA ASN A 87 -16.74 1.57 3.98
C ASN A 87 -16.94 0.66 5.22
N PRO A 88 -16.76 1.15 6.45
CA PRO A 88 -16.78 0.33 7.65
C PRO A 88 -18.20 -0.06 8.05
N GLU A 89 -19.21 0.66 7.58
CA GLU A 89 -20.62 0.38 7.86
C GLU A 89 -21.19 -0.66 6.89
N THR A 90 -20.84 -0.55 5.60
CA THR A 90 -21.45 -1.35 4.53
C THR A 90 -20.53 -2.45 3.98
N GLY A 91 -19.23 -2.32 4.18
CA GLY A 91 -18.22 -3.17 3.55
C GLY A 91 -18.01 -2.92 2.05
N ALA A 92 -18.68 -1.91 1.48
CA ALA A 92 -18.67 -1.60 0.07
C ALA A 92 -17.52 -0.65 -0.32
N TYR A 93 -17.17 -0.64 -1.60
CA TYR A 93 -16.31 0.37 -2.19
C TYR A 93 -17.19 1.53 -2.68
N ASP A 94 -17.34 2.54 -1.84
CA ASP A 94 -18.15 3.75 -2.08
C ASP A 94 -17.37 5.01 -1.68
N GLU A 95 -18.03 6.17 -1.63
CA GLU A 95 -17.39 7.47 -1.30
C GLU A 95 -16.71 7.50 0.09
N ALA A 96 -17.07 6.59 1.00
CA ALA A 96 -16.44 6.47 2.31
C ALA A 96 -15.30 5.43 2.33
N ALA A 97 -15.05 4.73 1.23
CA ALA A 97 -13.88 3.87 1.08
C ALA A 97 -12.62 4.71 0.89
N ILE A 98 -11.50 4.15 1.33
CA ILE A 98 -10.18 4.75 1.17
C ILE A 98 -9.36 3.79 0.34
N ASP A 99 -8.76 4.26 -0.75
CA ASP A 99 -7.85 3.46 -1.55
C ASP A 99 -6.51 4.14 -1.81
N LEU A 100 -5.49 3.32 -1.98
CA LEU A 100 -4.16 3.71 -2.41
C LEU A 100 -3.80 2.93 -3.67
N ALA A 101 -3.35 3.67 -4.68
CA ALA A 101 -2.86 3.11 -5.94
C ALA A 101 -1.70 2.13 -5.70
N PRO A 102 -1.66 0.99 -6.40
CA PRO A 102 -0.67 -0.06 -6.17
C PRO A 102 0.78 0.42 -6.38
N GLU A 103 1.03 1.31 -7.35
CA GLU A 103 2.35 1.91 -7.63
C GLU A 103 2.88 2.68 -6.41
N CYS A 104 1.98 3.44 -5.76
CA CYS A 104 2.31 4.23 -4.59
C CYS A 104 2.68 3.31 -3.41
N VAL A 105 1.88 2.27 -3.17
CA VAL A 105 2.14 1.29 -2.11
C VAL A 105 3.45 0.54 -2.39
N ARG A 106 3.67 0.11 -3.65
CA ARG A 106 4.87 -0.59 -4.10
C ARG A 106 6.13 0.24 -3.84
N PHE A 107 6.10 1.52 -4.21
CA PHE A 107 7.20 2.44 -3.97
C PHE A 107 7.62 2.48 -2.49
N PHE A 108 6.65 2.51 -1.57
CA PHE A 108 6.94 2.48 -0.13
C PHE A 108 7.43 1.13 0.35
N CYS A 109 6.87 0.04 -0.17
CA CYS A 109 7.35 -1.31 0.12
C CYS A 109 8.82 -1.48 -0.26
N GLU A 110 9.26 -0.97 -1.41
CA GLU A 110 10.64 -1.11 -1.88
C GLU A 110 11.64 -0.27 -1.07
N ARG A 111 11.23 0.89 -0.55
CA ARG A 111 12.12 1.78 0.21
C ARG A 111 12.14 1.52 1.71
N TYR A 112 11.01 1.14 2.28
CA TYR A 112 10.81 1.09 3.73
C TYR A 112 10.21 -0.22 4.20
N GLY A 113 9.59 -0.96 3.30
CA GLY A 113 9.07 -2.28 3.59
C GLY A 113 10.17 -3.31 3.74
N LYS A 114 9.82 -4.41 4.40
CA LYS A 114 10.63 -5.61 4.49
C LYS A 114 10.18 -6.56 3.39
N LEU A 115 11.08 -6.85 2.46
CA LEU A 115 10.86 -7.88 1.45
C LEU A 115 10.84 -9.27 2.11
N ILE A 116 9.71 -9.95 2.04
CA ILE A 116 9.51 -11.31 2.58
C ILE A 116 9.79 -12.36 1.51
N LYS A 117 9.36 -12.09 0.28
CA LYS A 117 9.57 -12.97 -0.85
C LYS A 117 9.85 -12.14 -2.11
N PRO A 118 11.05 -12.23 -2.70
CA PRO A 118 11.33 -11.68 -4.03
C PRO A 118 10.61 -12.49 -5.12
N ALA A 119 10.31 -11.86 -6.25
CA ALA A 119 9.87 -12.59 -7.44
C ALA A 119 11.02 -13.49 -7.89
N LYS A 120 10.70 -14.72 -8.30
CA LYS A 120 11.67 -15.55 -8.99
C LYS A 120 11.96 -14.92 -10.35
N SER A 121 13.22 -14.49 -10.56
CA SER A 121 13.67 -14.09 -11.87
C SER A 121 13.48 -15.28 -12.82
N VAL A 122 12.60 -15.15 -13.80
CA VAL A 122 12.57 -16.08 -14.93
C VAL A 122 13.82 -15.74 -15.75
N ALA A 123 14.91 -16.48 -15.54
CA ALA A 123 16.03 -16.44 -16.45
C ALA A 123 15.49 -16.90 -17.82
N VAL A 124 15.29 -15.96 -18.74
CA VAL A 124 15.05 -16.28 -20.13
C VAL A 124 16.38 -16.81 -20.66
N ALA A 125 16.47 -18.14 -20.76
CA ALA A 125 17.60 -18.84 -21.35
C ALA A 125 17.62 -18.66 -22.88
#